data_AF-A0A946QVT6-F1
#
_entry.id   AF-A0A946QVT6-F1
#
_cell.length_a   1.000
_cell.length_b   1.000
_cell.length_c   1.000
_cell.angle_alpha   90.00
_cell.angle_beta   90.00
_cell.angle_gamma   90.00
#
_symmetry.space_group_name_H-M   'P 1'
#
loop_
_entity.id
_entity.type
_entity.pdbx_description
1 polymer ?
#
loop_
_entity_poly.entity_id
_entity_poly.type
_entity_poly.pdbx_seq_one_letter_code
_entity_poly.pdbx_strand_id
1 'polypeptide(L)'
;MVKSFGDMKIRAVKNGVMFSANTTFLALKPHSKYLSVEFACGKAYDEFPIEKCVQISKNEFAHILRIENENEIDQQFIDWLKEAYQFNKQFKK
;
A
#
# COMPACT_ATOMS: atom_id res chain seq x y z
N MET A 1 12.78 -4.60 11.73
CA MET A 1 12.18 -3.26 11.51
C MET A 1 12.66 -2.69 10.18
N VAL A 2 11.73 -2.35 9.28
CA VAL A 2 12.04 -1.64 8.03
C VAL A 2 12.25 -0.15 8.36
N LYS A 3 13.41 0.41 8.01
CA LYS A 3 13.72 1.83 8.29
C LYS A 3 13.25 2.79 7.18
N SER A 4 13.26 2.34 5.92
CA SER A 4 12.73 3.06 4.76
C SER A 4 12.72 2.12 3.53
N PHE A 5 11.79 2.33 2.59
CA PHE A 5 11.81 1.68 1.27
C PHE A 5 12.66 2.44 0.24
N GLY A 6 12.97 3.72 0.50
CA GLY A 6 13.68 4.63 -0.38
C GLY A 6 13.11 6.05 -0.31
N ASP A 7 13.48 6.91 -1.25
CA ASP A 7 12.95 8.28 -1.32
C ASP A 7 11.45 8.26 -1.64
N MET A 8 10.66 8.94 -0.80
CA MET A 8 9.23 9.09 -0.97
C MET A 8 8.74 10.39 -0.31
N LYS A 9 7.64 10.93 -0.83
CA LYS A 9 6.91 12.05 -0.26
C LYS A 9 5.80 11.51 0.64
N ILE A 10 5.67 12.12 1.82
CA ILE A 10 4.60 11.82 2.77
C ILE A 10 3.68 13.03 2.84
N ARG A 11 2.37 12.81 2.71
CA ARG A 11 1.35 13.86 2.81
C ARG A 11 0.25 13.42 3.76
N ALA A 12 0.01 14.20 4.80
CA ALA A 12 -1.21 14.06 5.59
C ALA A 12 -2.40 14.67 4.84
N VAL A 13 -3.50 13.93 4.79
CA VAL A 13 -4.79 14.35 4.24
C VAL A 13 -5.87 14.18 5.30
N LYS A 14 -7.09 14.70 5.04
CA LYS A 14 -8.19 14.71 6.01
C LYS A 14 -8.47 13.33 6.64
N ASN A 15 -8.33 12.25 5.89
CA ASN A 15 -8.69 10.89 6.31
C ASN A 15 -7.50 9.91 6.37
N GLY A 16 -6.26 10.39 6.39
CA GLY A 16 -5.11 9.49 6.46
C GLY A 16 -3.79 10.11 6.02
N VAL A 17 -2.84 9.24 5.75
CA VAL A 17 -1.49 9.59 5.29
C VAL A 17 -1.23 8.90 3.96
N MET A 18 -0.81 9.67 2.97
CA MET A 18 -0.46 9.19 1.63
C MET A 18 1.05 9.19 1.45
N PHE A 19 1.54 8.15 0.78
CA PHE A 19 2.94 7.96 0.44
C PHE A 19 3.07 7.90 -1.08
N SER A 20 3.99 8.68 -1.62
CA SER A 20 4.22 8.78 -3.06
C SER A 20 5.70 8.61 -3.38
N ALA A 21 6.04 7.75 -4.34
CA ALA A 21 7.36 7.80 -4.97
C ALA A 21 7.27 8.83 -6.11
N ASN A 22 6.82 8.41 -7.29
CA ASN A 22 6.47 9.32 -8.39
C ASN A 22 5.01 9.74 -8.30
N THR A 23 4.12 8.79 -7.99
CA THR A 23 2.70 9.03 -7.66
C THR A 23 2.34 8.33 -6.35
N THR A 24 1.12 8.55 -5.82
CA THR A 24 0.65 7.84 -4.63
C THR A 24 0.58 6.34 -4.90
N PHE A 25 1.23 5.55 -4.04
CA PHE A 25 1.25 4.08 -4.12
C PHE A 25 0.74 3.42 -2.84
N LEU A 26 0.68 4.16 -1.73
CA LEU A 26 0.22 3.68 -0.43
C LEU A 26 -0.57 4.79 0.27
N ALA A 27 -1.69 4.42 0.87
CA ALA A 27 -2.47 5.24 1.77
C ALA A 27 -2.80 4.46 3.05
N LEU A 28 -2.55 5.10 4.20
CA LEU A 28 -2.90 4.60 5.52
C LEU A 28 -4.04 5.44 6.06
N LYS A 29 -5.20 4.82 6.29
CA LYS A 29 -6.40 5.51 6.77
C LYS A 29 -6.80 4.95 8.13
N PRO A 30 -6.67 5.73 9.22
CA PRO A 30 -7.07 5.25 10.53
C PRO A 30 -8.59 5.17 10.65
N HIS A 31 -9.08 4.03 11.12
CA HIS A 31 -10.47 3.83 11.55
C HIS A 31 -10.51 3.57 13.06
N SER A 32 -11.70 3.59 13.65
CA SER A 32 -11.87 3.43 15.10
C SER A 32 -11.41 2.07 15.65
N LYS A 33 -11.37 1.03 14.81
CA LYS A 33 -11.03 -0.35 15.20
C LYS A 33 -9.85 -0.96 14.46
N TYR A 34 -9.43 -0.35 13.36
CA TYR A 34 -8.41 -0.91 12.46
C TYR A 34 -7.74 0.20 11.66
N LEU A 35 -6.61 -0.12 11.06
CA LEU A 35 -5.95 0.71 10.04
C LEU A 35 -6.29 0.14 8.67
N SER A 36 -6.93 0.93 7.80
CA SER A 36 -7.08 0.54 6.40
C SER A 36 -5.76 0.84 5.69
N VAL A 37 -5.21 -0.18 5.03
CA VAL A 37 -4.03 -0.07 4.19
C VAL A 37 -4.44 -0.27 2.75
N GLU A 38 -4.27 0.77 1.95
CA GLU A 38 -4.55 0.76 0.53
C GLU A 38 -3.23 0.92 -0.22
N PHE A 39 -2.88 -0.02 -1.07
CA PHE A 39 -1.68 0.06 -1.89
C PHE A 39 -1.96 -0.30 -3.35
N ALA A 40 -1.11 0.14 -4.27
CA ALA A 40 -1.23 -0.21 -5.68
C ALA A 40 0.08 -0.80 -6.22
N CYS A 41 -0.01 -1.93 -6.91
CA CYS A 41 1.15 -2.58 -7.53
C CYS A 41 0.79 -3.22 -8.88
N GLY A 42 1.80 -3.80 -9.53
CA GLY A 42 1.66 -4.39 -10.87
C GLY A 42 1.04 -5.78 -10.91
N LYS A 43 0.81 -6.39 -9.75
CA LYS A 43 0.33 -7.77 -9.61
C LYS A 43 -0.99 -7.81 -8.86
N ALA A 44 -1.93 -8.63 -9.34
CA ALA A 44 -3.16 -8.91 -8.61
C ALA A 44 -2.86 -9.86 -7.44
N TYR A 45 -3.29 -9.47 -6.24
CA TYR A 45 -3.21 -10.28 -5.03
C TYR A 45 -4.64 -10.40 -4.52
N ASP A 46 -5.16 -11.61 -4.50
CA ASP A 46 -6.53 -11.91 -4.08
C ASP A 46 -6.52 -13.05 -3.06
N GLU A 47 -5.61 -12.91 -2.09
CA GLU A 47 -5.40 -13.84 -0.99
C GLU A 47 -5.55 -13.10 0.33
N PHE A 48 -6.01 -13.81 1.37
CA PHE A 48 -6.08 -13.25 2.71
C PHE A 48 -4.71 -12.68 3.13
N PRO A 49 -4.62 -11.50 3.77
CA PRO A 49 -5.71 -10.66 4.30
C PRO A 49 -6.25 -9.58 3.34
N ILE A 50 -6.00 -9.67 2.03
CA ILE A 50 -6.55 -8.72 1.06
C ILE A 50 -8.08 -8.84 1.03
N GLU A 51 -8.79 -7.78 1.42
CA GLU A 51 -10.26 -7.72 1.37
C GLU A 51 -10.76 -7.39 -0.04
N LYS A 52 -9.95 -6.67 -0.82
CA LYS A 52 -10.33 -6.19 -2.14
C LYS A 52 -9.12 -6.00 -3.03
N CYS A 53 -9.19 -6.56 -4.24
CA CYS A 53 -8.27 -6.28 -5.34
C CYS A 53 -9.06 -5.74 -6.53
N VAL A 54 -8.68 -4.58 -7.06
CA VAL A 54 -9.34 -3.93 -8.20
C VAL A 54 -8.30 -3.50 -9.22
N GLN A 55 -8.49 -3.87 -10.48
CA GLN A 55 -7.67 -3.33 -11.56
C GLN A 55 -8.03 -1.85 -11.80
N ILE A 56 -7.09 -0.93 -11.59
CA ILE A 56 -7.29 0.52 -11.76
C ILE A 56 -6.66 1.05 -13.06
N SER A 57 -5.76 0.29 -13.68
CA SER A 57 -5.30 0.53 -15.04
C SER A 57 -4.85 -0.76 -15.71
N LYS A 58 -4.40 -0.71 -16.98
CA LYS A 58 -3.94 -1.90 -17.73
C LYS A 58 -2.94 -2.75 -16.94
N ASN A 59 -2.03 -2.12 -16.20
CA ASN A 59 -0.94 -2.79 -15.48
C ASN A 59 -0.92 -2.49 -13.98
N GLU A 60 -2.02 -1.97 -13.41
CA GLU A 60 -2.03 -1.51 -12.02
C GLU A 60 -3.28 -1.99 -11.30
N PHE A 61 -3.06 -2.60 -10.15
CA PHE A 61 -4.10 -3.15 -9.27
C PHE A 61 -4.01 -2.43 -7.93
N ALA A 62 -5.16 -1.97 -7.43
CA ALA A 62 -5.32 -1.43 -6.10
C ALA A 62 -5.81 -2.53 -5.16
N HIS A 63 -5.20 -2.56 -3.98
CA HIS A 63 -5.44 -3.55 -2.95
C HIS A 63 -5.84 -2.86 -1.67
N ILE A 64 -6.80 -3.44 -0.96
CA ILE A 64 -7.27 -2.96 0.34
C ILE A 64 -7.20 -4.11 1.32
N LEU A 65 -6.56 -3.87 2.47
CA LEU A 65 -6.62 -4.76 3.62
C LEU A 65 -6.82 -3.94 4.91
N ARG A 66 -7.20 -4.63 5.98
CA ARG A 66 -7.32 -4.05 7.32
C ARG A 66 -6.25 -4.65 8.21
N ILE A 67 -5.67 -3.79 9.03
CA ILE A 67 -4.76 -4.18 10.11
C ILE A 67 -5.46 -3.88 11.43
N GLU A 68 -5.82 -4.91 12.19
CA GLU A 68 -6.47 -4.77 13.49
C GLU A 68 -5.45 -4.82 14.64
N ASN A 69 -4.34 -5.52 14.45
CA ASN A 69 -3.26 -5.63 15.43
C ASN A 69 -1.88 -5.67 14.78
N GLU A 70 -0.84 -5.34 15.54
CA GLU A 70 0.54 -5.26 15.05
C GLU A 70 1.13 -6.58 14.57
N ASN A 71 0.59 -7.73 14.99
CA ASN A 71 1.08 -9.05 14.57
C ASN A 71 0.68 -9.38 13.12
N GLU A 72 -0.31 -8.67 12.56
CA GLU A 72 -0.70 -8.77 11.14
C GLU A 72 0.31 -8.08 10.21
N ILE A 73 1.25 -7.30 10.76
CA ILE A 73 2.36 -6.71 10.01
C ILE A 73 3.47 -7.76 9.87
N ASP A 74 3.25 -8.71 8.97
CA ASP A 74 4.18 -9.79 8.69
C ASP A 74 5.12 -9.48 7.51
N GLN A 75 5.92 -10.48 7.14
CA GLN A 75 6.86 -10.33 6.04
C GLN A 75 6.16 -10.20 4.67
N GLN A 76 5.02 -10.88 4.48
CA GLN A 76 4.24 -10.83 3.24
C GLN A 76 3.68 -9.42 3.02
N PHE A 77 3.09 -8.82 4.06
CA PHE A 77 2.62 -7.44 4.03
C PHE A 77 3.74 -6.47 3.68
N ILE A 78 4.90 -6.60 4.33
CA ILE A 78 6.07 -5.76 4.06
C ILE A 78 6.53 -5.90 2.60
N ASP A 79 6.50 -7.12 2.05
CA ASP A 79 6.95 -7.39 0.68
C ASP A 79 5.98 -6.83 -0.36
N TRP A 80 4.68 -6.85 -0.10
CA TRP A 80 3.70 -6.14 -0.93
C TRP A 80 3.95 -4.63 -0.98
N LEU A 81 4.24 -3.99 0.16
CA LEU A 81 4.54 -2.56 0.19
C LEU A 81 5.85 -2.22 -0.54
N LYS A 82 6.87 -3.08 -0.45
CA LYS A 82 8.10 -2.95 -1.25
C LYS A 82 7.79 -3.03 -2.73
N GLU A 83 7.01 -4.02 -3.16
CA GLU A 83 6.64 -4.20 -4.56
C GLU A 83 5.85 -2.99 -5.09
N ALA A 84 4.89 -2.49 -4.31
CA ALA A 84 4.13 -1.28 -4.63
C ALA A 84 5.05 -0.06 -4.82
N TYR A 85 6.02 0.14 -3.92
CA TYR A 85 7.02 1.19 -4.04
C TYR A 85 7.87 1.05 -5.32
N GLN A 86 8.39 -0.15 -5.59
CA GLN A 86 9.23 -0.41 -6.76
C GLN A 86 8.45 -0.23 -8.07
N PHE A 87 7.21 -0.75 -8.13
CA PHE A 87 6.33 -0.59 -9.27
C PHE A 87 6.06 0.90 -9.56
N ASN A 88 5.73 1.68 -8.53
CA ASN A 88 5.46 3.11 -8.69
C ASN A 88 6.68 3.88 -9.22
N LYS A 89 7.86 3.54 -8.72
CA LYS A 89 9.12 4.17 -9.11
C LYS A 89 9.51 3.88 -10.56
N GLN A 90 9.21 2.67 -11.06
CA GLN A 90 9.62 2.22 -12.40
C GLN A 90 8.63 2.63 -13.50
N PHE A 91 7.32 2.57 -13.24
CA PHE A 91 6.29 2.62 -14.30
C PHE A 91 5.60 3.98 -14.48
N LYS A 92 5.86 4.97 -13.61
CA LYS A 92 5.24 6.30 -13.67
C LYS A 92 6.35 7.36 -13.77
N LYS A 93 6.97 7.53 -14.93
CA LYS A 93 7.87 8.66 -15.25
C LYS A 93 7.13 9.70 -16.05
#